data_AF-A0A9D6DPN4-F1
#
_entry.id   AF-A0A9D6DPN4-F1
#
_cell.length_a   1.000
_cell.length_b   1.000
_cell.length_c   1.000
_cell.angle_alpha   90.00
_cell.angle_beta   90.00
_cell.angle_gamma   90.00
#
_symmetry.space_group_name_H-M   'P 1'
#
loop_
_entity.id
_entity.type
_entity.pdbx_description
1 polymer ?
#
loop_
_entity_poly.entity_id
_entity_poly.type
_entity_poly.pdbx_seq_one_letter_code
_entity_poly.pdbx_strand_id
1 'polypeptide(L)'
;MNGDGAILKSFLERITEFVSFSDEDRSLWRGRAEHLPPEVIVFLTRLFEESPEDIVRINENLKTKEEILASRDHARWQELLAKEGAYLASLSKKETP
;
A
#
# COMPACT_ATOMS: atom_id res chain seq x y z
N MET A 1 3.60 19.39 -20.15
CA MET A 1 3.81 18.12 -19.40
C MET A 1 2.52 17.85 -18.64
N ASN A 2 1.90 16.68 -18.82
CA ASN A 2 0.71 16.31 -18.05
C ASN A 2 1.13 16.09 -16.59
N GLY A 3 0.41 16.71 -15.65
CA GLY A 3 0.73 16.65 -14.21
C GLY A 3 0.82 15.21 -13.68
N ASP A 4 -0.01 14.32 -14.21
CA ASP A 4 -0.08 12.91 -13.82
C ASP A 4 1.23 12.16 -14.07
N GLY A 5 1.93 12.46 -15.17
CA GLY A 5 3.21 11.83 -15.48
C GLY A 5 4.32 12.26 -14.51
N ALA A 6 4.28 13.49 -14.02
CA ALA A 6 5.23 13.97 -13.00
C ALA A 6 4.93 13.36 -11.62
N ILE A 7 3.64 13.21 -11.28
CA ILE A 7 3.19 12.56 -10.04
C ILE A 7 3.66 11.10 -10.01
N LEU A 8 3.38 10.34 -11.08
CA LEU A 8 3.81 8.95 -11.18
C LEU A 8 5.34 8.82 -11.09
N LYS A 9 6.09 9.67 -11.80
CA LYS A 9 7.56 9.65 -11.75
C LYS A 9 8.09 9.85 -10.33
N SER A 10 7.60 10.88 -9.62
CA SER A 10 8.02 11.16 -8.25
C SER A 10 7.71 10.01 -7.29
N PHE A 11 6.56 9.36 -7.46
CA PHE A 11 6.20 8.19 -6.67
C PHE A 11 7.13 7.00 -6.91
N LEU A 12 7.49 6.72 -8.17
CA LEU A 12 8.41 5.65 -8.52
C LEU A 12 9.84 5.89 -7.99
N GLU A 13 10.26 7.15 -7.93
CA GLU A 13 11.51 7.56 -7.28
C GLU A 13 11.46 7.24 -5.78
N ARG A 14 10.38 7.61 -5.07
CA ARG A 14 10.18 7.29 -3.65
C ARG A 14 10.20 5.78 -3.37
N ILE A 15 9.51 4.98 -4.17
CA ILE A 15 9.54 3.51 -4.06
C ILE A 15 10.97 2.98 -4.19
N THR A 16 11.74 3.53 -5.13
CA THR A 16 13.10 3.08 -5.41
C THR A 16 14.05 3.42 -4.25
N GLU A 17 13.90 4.61 -3.66
CA GLU A 17 14.73 5.09 -2.56
C GLU A 17 14.34 4.53 -1.19
N PHE A 18 13.16 3.93 -1.05
CA PHE A 18 12.70 3.42 0.23
C PHE A 18 13.51 2.18 0.68
N VAL A 19 14.28 2.36 1.77
CA VAL A 19 15.29 1.40 2.23
C VAL A 19 14.66 0.08 2.69
N SER A 20 13.47 0.13 3.28
CA SER A 20 12.78 -1.06 3.81
C SER A 20 12.20 -1.97 2.74
N PHE A 21 12.18 -1.55 1.47
CA PHE A 21 11.70 -2.38 0.37
C PHE A 21 12.82 -3.22 -0.23
N SER A 22 12.52 -4.50 -0.43
CA SER A 22 13.31 -5.39 -1.28
C SER A 22 13.10 -5.05 -2.77
N ASP A 23 13.92 -5.64 -3.65
CA ASP A 23 13.71 -5.49 -5.09
C ASP A 23 12.38 -6.08 -5.57
N GLU A 24 11.91 -7.13 -4.89
CA GLU A 24 10.59 -7.74 -5.11
C GLU A 24 9.47 -6.76 -4.75
N ASP A 25 9.57 -6.08 -3.60
CA ASP A 25 8.61 -5.06 -3.19
C ASP A 25 8.62 -3.88 -4.18
N ARG A 26 9.80 -3.40 -4.58
CA ARG A 26 9.92 -2.32 -5.59
C ARG A 26 9.28 -2.71 -6.92
N SER A 27 9.48 -3.95 -7.36
CA SER A 27 8.89 -4.49 -8.59
C SER A 27 7.37 -4.56 -8.49
N LEU A 28 6.85 -5.08 -7.37
CA LEU A 28 5.42 -5.15 -7.07
C LEU A 28 4.77 -3.77 -7.14
N TRP A 29 5.35 -2.77 -6.48
CA TRP A 29 4.82 -1.41 -6.45
C TRP A 29 4.88 -0.73 -7.81
N ARG A 30 5.95 -0.91 -8.59
CA ARG A 30 6.03 -0.40 -9.97
C ARG A 30 4.94 -0.97 -10.86
N GLY A 31 4.70 -2.28 -10.81
CA GLY A 31 3.66 -2.93 -11.61
C GLY A 31 2.24 -2.45 -11.27
N ARG A 32 2.04 -1.96 -10.04
CA ARG A 32 0.74 -1.43 -9.60
C ARG A 32 0.58 0.07 -9.86
N ALA A 33 1.66 0.83 -9.81
CA ALA A 33 1.64 2.29 -9.87
C ALA A 33 0.92 2.83 -11.12
N GLU A 34 1.07 2.17 -12.27
CA GLU A 34 0.43 2.58 -13.54
C GLU A 34 -1.09 2.42 -13.54
N HIS A 35 -1.63 1.64 -12.60
CA HIS A 35 -3.06 1.38 -12.47
C HIS A 35 -3.71 2.15 -11.32
N LEU A 36 -2.92 2.91 -10.55
CA LEU A 36 -3.42 3.71 -9.45
C LEU A 36 -3.91 5.07 -9.95
N PRO A 37 -5.07 5.55 -9.47
CA PRO A 37 -5.49 6.93 -9.71
C PRO A 37 -4.46 7.95 -9.19
N PRO A 38 -4.24 9.09 -9.87
CA PRO A 38 -3.25 10.09 -9.44
C PRO A 38 -3.42 10.56 -8.00
N GLU A 39 -4.66 10.71 -7.52
CA GLU A 39 -4.97 11.10 -6.14
C GLU A 39 -4.49 10.07 -5.11
N VAL A 40 -4.56 8.78 -5.46
CA VAL A 40 -4.05 7.69 -4.62
C VAL A 40 -2.52 7.71 -4.61
N ILE A 41 -1.90 7.97 -5.75
CA ILE A 41 -0.44 8.11 -5.85
C ILE A 41 0.03 9.27 -4.95
N VAL A 42 -0.62 10.43 -5.02
CA VAL A 42 -0.29 11.59 -4.16
C VAL A 42 -0.44 11.24 -2.68
N PHE A 43 -1.52 10.57 -2.29
CA PHE A 43 -1.74 10.13 -0.92
C PHE A 43 -0.63 9.19 -0.45
N LEU A 44 -0.30 8.16 -1.24
CA LEU A 44 0.75 7.21 -0.91
C LEU A 44 2.13 7.87 -0.83
N THR A 45 2.46 8.79 -1.74
CA THR A 45 3.71 9.56 -1.68
C THR A 45 3.84 10.31 -0.35
N ARG A 46 2.77 10.87 0.20
CA ARG A 46 2.81 11.53 1.52
C ARG A 46 3.07 10.55 2.65
N LEU A 47 2.49 9.35 2.58
CA LEU A 47 2.71 8.34 3.61
C LEU A 47 4.18 7.88 3.69
N PHE A 48 4.93 7.87 2.59
CA PHE A 48 6.38 7.60 2.64
C PHE A 48 7.14 8.58 3.55
N GLU A 49 6.65 9.82 3.70
CA GLU A 49 7.27 10.86 4.52
C GLU A 49 6.65 10.94 5.92
N GLU A 50 5.32 10.87 6.00
CA GLU A 50 4.55 11.13 7.22
C GLU A 50 4.35 9.88 8.09
N SER A 51 4.29 8.69 7.49
CA SER A 51 4.08 7.42 8.20
C SER A 51 4.66 6.23 7.41
N PRO A 52 6.00 6.09 7.36
CA PRO A 52 6.67 5.01 6.64
C PRO A 52 6.28 3.61 7.17
N GLU A 53 5.89 3.49 8.44
CA GLU A 53 5.35 2.26 9.02
C GLU A 53 4.02 1.83 8.38
N ASP A 54 3.17 2.77 7.98
CA ASP A 54 1.93 2.47 7.27
C ASP A 54 2.21 1.98 5.85
N ILE A 55 3.25 2.51 5.18
CA ILE A 55 3.71 1.99 3.89
C ILE A 55 4.17 0.52 4.01
N VAL A 56 4.94 0.19 5.05
CA VAL A 56 5.38 -1.19 5.31
C VAL A 56 4.16 -2.09 5.54
N ARG A 57 3.21 -1.67 6.36
CA ARG A 57 1.97 -2.42 6.63
C ARG A 57 1.14 -2.62 5.37
N ILE A 58 1.02 -1.61 4.51
CA ILE A 58 0.32 -1.71 3.22
C ILE A 58 1.03 -2.75 2.34
N ASN A 59 2.37 -2.71 2.26
CA ASN A 59 3.15 -3.66 1.47
C ASN A 59 2.93 -5.12 1.94
N GLU A 60 3.00 -5.37 3.24
CA GLU A 60 2.73 -6.70 3.82
C GLU A 60 1.31 -7.19 3.53
N ASN A 61 0.34 -6.27 3.60
CA ASN A 61 -1.05 -6.56 3.29
C ASN A 61 -1.24 -6.94 1.82
N LEU A 62 -0.60 -6.20 0.91
CA LEU A 62 -0.62 -6.50 -0.53
C LEU A 62 -0.06 -7.90 -0.81
N LYS A 63 1.10 -8.23 -0.24
CA LYS A 63 1.73 -9.55 -0.40
C LYS A 63 0.85 -10.68 0.13
N THR A 64 0.27 -10.48 1.31
CA THR A 64 -0.66 -11.44 1.91
C THR A 64 -1.89 -11.66 1.03
N LYS A 65 -2.47 -10.58 0.47
CA LYS A 65 -3.60 -10.69 -0.47
C LYS A 65 -3.22 -11.45 -1.74
N GLU A 66 -2.04 -11.20 -2.30
CA GLU A 66 -1.55 -11.92 -3.48
C GLU A 66 -1.34 -13.42 -3.21
N GLU A 67 -0.77 -13.77 -2.06
CA GLU A 67 -0.58 -15.17 -1.65
C GLU A 67 -1.93 -15.91 -1.50
N ILE A 68 -2.91 -15.26 -0.86
CA ILE A 68 -4.25 -15.83 -0.69
C ILE A 68 -4.96 -15.97 -2.04
N LEU A 69 -4.85 -14.98 -2.93
CA LEU A 69 -5.44 -15.04 -4.27
C LEU A 69 -4.81 -16.14 -5.13
N ALA A 70 -3.49 -16.31 -5.07
CA ALA A 70 -2.77 -17.37 -5.78
C ALA A 70 -3.18 -18.77 -5.31
N SER A 71 -3.41 -18.93 -4.00
CA SER A 71 -3.87 -20.19 -3.39
C SER A 71 -5.39 -20.41 -3.47
N ARG A 72 -6.17 -19.38 -3.84
CA ARG A 72 -7.65 -19.37 -3.82
C ARG A 72 -8.22 -19.76 -2.45
N ASP A 73 -7.52 -19.42 -1.38
CA ASP A 73 -7.92 -19.75 -0.01
C ASP A 73 -8.97 -18.76 0.51
N HIS A 74 -10.24 -19.09 0.27
CA HIS A 74 -11.35 -18.26 0.71
C HIS A 74 -11.43 -18.11 2.23
N ALA A 75 -10.98 -19.09 3.02
CA ALA A 75 -11.03 -19.01 4.48
C ALA A 75 -10.01 -17.99 5.00
N ARG A 76 -8.77 -18.05 4.50
CA ARG A 76 -7.74 -17.04 4.82
C ARG A 76 -8.14 -15.65 4.36
N TRP A 77 -8.85 -15.53 3.23
CA TRP A 77 -9.38 -14.24 2.77
C TRP A 77 -10.35 -13.62 3.78
N GLN A 78 -11.31 -14.41 4.28
CA GLN A 78 -12.28 -13.94 5.28
C GLN A 78 -11.60 -13.57 6.61
N GLU A 79 -10.60 -14.35 7.03
CA GLU A 79 -9.82 -14.04 8.23
C GLU A 79 -9.05 -12.71 8.09
N LEU A 80 -8.43 -12.48 6.93
CA LEU A 80 -7.73 -11.23 6.65
C LEU A 80 -8.70 -10.03 6.71
N LEU A 81 -9.86 -10.13 6.04
CA LEU A 81 -10.86 -9.05 6.06
C LEU A 81 -11.38 -8.76 7.47
N ALA A 82 -11.60 -9.78 8.29
CA ALA A 82 -12.01 -9.61 9.68
C ALA A 82 -10.94 -8.88 10.51
N LYS A 83 -9.66 -9.23 10.33
CA LYS A 83 -8.53 -8.55 10.98
C LYS A 83 -8.40 -7.09 10.54
N GLU A 84 -8.52 -6.82 9.23
CA GLU A 84 -8.50 -5.45 8.70
C GLU A 84 -9.65 -4.62 9.25
N GLY A 85 -10.87 -5.17 9.25
CA GLY A 85 -12.04 -4.49 9.79
C GLY A 85 -11.90 -4.15 11.28
N ALA A 86 -11.37 -5.08 12.08
CA ALA A 86 -11.12 -4.84 13.50
C ALA A 86 -10.06 -3.75 13.73
N TYR A 87 -9.00 -3.75 12.92
CA TYR A 87 -7.96 -2.72 12.98
C TYR A 87 -8.52 -1.33 12.64
N LEU A 88 -9.25 -1.20 11.53
CA LEU A 88 -9.87 0.07 11.13
C LEU A 88 -10.86 0.60 12.18
N ALA A 89 -11.65 -0.30 12.77
CA ALA A 89 -12.54 0.05 13.88
C ALA A 89 -11.76 0.53 15.12
N SER A 90 -10.55 0.01 15.36
CA SER A 90 -9.70 0.46 16.47
C SER A 90 -9.13 1.86 16.25
N LEU A 91 -8.81 2.22 15.00
CA LEU A 91 -8.37 3.57 14.64
C LEU A 91 -9.48 4.60 14.87
N SER A 92 -10.71 4.25 14.49
CA SER A 92 -11.89 5.10 14.65
C SER A 92 -12.21 5.43 16.12
N LYS A 93 -11.81 4.55 17.06
CA LYS A 93 -12.03 4.76 18.51
C LYS A 93 -10.98 5.65 19.15
N LYS A 94 -9.80 5.82 18.53
CA LYS A 94 -8.73 6.70 19.03
C LYS A 94 -8.98 8.18 18.73
N GLU A 95 -9.97 8.52 17.90
CA GLU A 95 -10.28 9.90 17.49
C GLU A 95 -11.46 10.54 18.24
N THR A 96 -11.97 9.92 19.31
CA THR A 96 -12.96 10.55 20.20
C THR A 96 -12.23 11.30 21.33
N PRO A 97 -12.37 12.63 21.48
CA PRO A 97 -11.89 13.37 22.64
C PRO A 97 -12.48 12.86 23.96
#